data_AF-A0A520D2L7-F1
#
_entry.id   AF-A0A520D2L7-F1
#
_cell.length_a   1.000
_cell.length_b   1.000
_cell.length_c   1.000
_cell.angle_alpha   90.00
_cell.angle_beta   90.00
_cell.angle_gamma   90.00
#
_symmetry.space_group_name_H-M   'P 1'
#
loop_
_entity.id
_entity.type
_entity.pdbx_description
1 polymer ?
#
loop_
_entity_poly.entity_id
_entity_poly.type
_entity_poly.pdbx_seq_one_letter_code
_entity_poly.pdbx_strand_id
1 'polypeptide(L)'
;MAALDPCHGEAAALSTAAPALGLAELQDLLARCYGMRAEVKPLASERDQNCAVRCADGKRYVLKIANPSEPGPLVDFQIAAIEHIARVAPRLPTPRVVRTLDGRLSDRVRLADGTPTTVRLLTYLDGVQIKETPRTAAQRAAMGRALAELDLALHGFTHPASSHDLLWNVSAAHRLGAQLDSLATGPRRSLATSFMTRFTDHVLPRLSSLRAQVIHNDYHLYNVLV
;
A
#
# COMPACT_ATOMS: atom_id res chain seq x y z
N MET A 1 -16.20 10.28 22.73
CA MET A 1 -15.14 9.55 21.99
C MET A 1 -15.79 8.29 21.45
N ALA A 2 -16.33 8.36 20.23
CA ALA A 2 -17.06 7.24 19.64
C ALA A 2 -16.04 6.15 19.27
N ALA A 3 -16.18 4.97 19.88
CA ALA A 3 -15.50 3.78 19.42
C ALA A 3 -16.00 3.48 18.00
N LEU A 4 -15.10 3.55 17.02
CA LEU A 4 -15.37 3.03 15.69
C LEU A 4 -15.57 1.53 15.85
N ASP A 5 -16.76 1.05 15.49
CA ASP A 5 -17.08 -0.38 15.48
C ASP A 5 -16.13 -1.08 14.48
N PRO A 6 -15.20 -1.95 14.95
CA PRO A 6 -14.16 -2.53 14.09
C PRO A 6 -14.75 -3.32 12.92
N CYS A 7 -15.94 -3.89 13.12
CA CYS A 7 -16.61 -4.78 12.18
C CYS A 7 -17.08 -4.06 10.90
N HIS A 8 -17.43 -2.78 11.00
CA HIS A 8 -17.87 -1.98 9.84
C HIS A 8 -16.70 -1.51 8.96
N GLY A 9 -15.52 -1.28 9.54
CA GLY A 9 -14.32 -0.85 8.80
C GLY A 9 -13.75 -1.97 7.92
N GLU A 10 -13.65 -3.20 8.44
CA GLU A 10 -13.10 -4.34 7.70
C GLU A 10 -14.00 -4.79 6.55
N ALA A 11 -15.32 -4.86 6.77
CA ALA A 11 -16.26 -5.24 5.73
C ALA A 11 -16.29 -4.22 4.57
N ALA A 12 -16.24 -2.92 4.87
CA ALA A 12 -16.15 -1.87 3.87
C ALA A 12 -14.83 -1.95 3.09
N ALA A 13 -13.73 -2.28 3.77
CA ALA A 13 -12.42 -2.42 3.15
C ALA A 13 -12.36 -3.57 2.11
N LEU A 14 -13.12 -4.64 2.30
CA LEU A 14 -13.18 -5.77 1.36
C LEU A 14 -14.21 -5.61 0.23
N SER A 15 -15.21 -4.75 0.40
CA SER A 15 -16.37 -4.67 -0.51
C SER A 15 -16.49 -3.35 -1.27
N THR A 16 -15.80 -2.29 -0.85
CA THR A 16 -15.87 -0.99 -1.53
C THR A 16 -15.10 -1.04 -2.84
N ALA A 17 -15.83 -0.86 -3.95
CA ALA A 17 -15.24 -0.82 -5.28
C ALA A 17 -14.14 0.25 -5.41
N ALA A 18 -13.15 -0.03 -6.25
CA ALA A 18 -12.14 0.96 -6.58
C ALA A 18 -12.77 2.18 -7.27
N PRO A 19 -12.21 3.39 -7.09
CA PRO A 19 -12.57 4.54 -7.91
C PRO A 19 -12.43 4.21 -9.39
N ALA A 20 -13.31 4.78 -10.22
CA ALA A 20 -13.32 4.55 -11.66
C ALA A 20 -13.54 5.87 -12.41
N LEU A 21 -12.69 6.86 -12.13
CA LEU A 21 -12.72 8.13 -12.87
C LEU A 21 -12.40 7.87 -14.34
N GLY A 22 -13.13 8.55 -15.22
CA GLY A 22 -12.91 8.50 -16.66
C GLY A 22 -11.63 9.21 -17.08
N LEU A 23 -11.16 8.92 -18.30
CA LEU A 23 -9.92 9.49 -18.84
C LEU A 23 -9.90 11.03 -18.80
N ALA A 24 -11.00 11.68 -19.19
CA ALA A 24 -11.10 13.15 -19.18
C ALA A 24 -10.96 13.73 -17.76
N GLU A 25 -11.61 13.11 -16.77
CA GLU A 25 -11.51 13.54 -15.37
C GLU A 25 -10.08 13.39 -14.83
N LEU A 26 -9.41 12.29 -15.17
CA LEU A 26 -8.01 12.06 -14.80
C LEU A 26 -7.08 13.10 -15.41
N GLN A 27 -7.29 13.46 -16.68
CA GLN A 27 -6.52 14.49 -17.37
C GLN A 27 -6.76 15.88 -16.78
N ASP A 28 -8.01 16.20 -16.44
CA ASP A 28 -8.37 17.45 -15.78
C ASP A 28 -7.76 17.55 -14.38
N LEU A 29 -7.73 16.45 -13.62
CA LEU A 29 -7.05 16.37 -12.33
C LEU A 29 -5.55 16.63 -12.46
N LEU A 30 -4.90 16.02 -13.45
CA LEU A 30 -3.47 16.24 -13.71
C LEU A 30 -3.19 17.70 -14.08
N ALA A 31 -4.03 18.29 -14.93
CA ALA A 31 -3.88 19.69 -15.34
C ALA A 31 -4.08 20.64 -14.15
N ARG A 32 -5.11 20.42 -13.34
CA ARG A 32 -5.50 21.34 -12.26
C ARG A 32 -4.63 21.20 -11.01
N CYS A 33 -4.27 19.99 -10.62
CA CYS A 33 -3.48 19.74 -9.40
C CYS A 33 -1.97 19.79 -9.65
N TYR A 34 -1.50 19.43 -10.85
CA TYR A 34 -0.06 19.28 -11.14
C TYR A 34 0.41 20.09 -12.36
N GLY A 35 -0.47 20.79 -13.06
CA GLY A 35 -0.11 21.56 -14.26
C GLY A 35 0.32 20.68 -15.44
N MET A 36 -0.06 19.40 -15.43
CA MET A 36 0.41 18.42 -16.43
C MET A 36 -0.66 18.13 -17.47
N ARG A 37 -0.27 18.16 -18.75
CA ARG A 37 -1.01 17.55 -19.86
C ARG A 37 -0.26 16.28 -20.27
N ALA A 38 -0.91 15.14 -20.16
CA ALA A 38 -0.26 13.85 -20.32
C ALA A 38 -1.21 12.77 -20.85
N GLU A 39 -0.61 11.75 -21.46
CA GLU A 39 -1.27 10.48 -21.73
C GLU A 39 -1.46 9.72 -20.41
N VAL A 40 -2.62 9.13 -20.22
CA VAL A 40 -2.97 8.37 -19.01
C VAL A 40 -3.40 6.97 -19.41
N LYS A 41 -2.79 5.95 -18.80
CA LYS A 41 -3.13 4.54 -19.00
C LYS A 41 -3.44 3.87 -17.67
N PRO A 42 -4.49 3.04 -17.59
CA PRO A 42 -4.79 2.31 -16.37
C PRO A 42 -3.64 1.35 -16.02
N LEU A 43 -3.37 1.21 -14.72
CA LEU A 43 -2.51 0.18 -14.16
C LEU A 43 -3.35 -0.76 -13.31
N ALA A 44 -2.92 -2.04 -13.25
CA ALA A 44 -3.53 -2.99 -12.34
C ALA A 44 -3.43 -2.49 -10.89
N SER A 45 -4.53 -2.61 -10.16
CA SER A 45 -4.65 -2.21 -8.77
C SER A 45 -5.80 -2.98 -8.14
N GLU A 46 -5.68 -3.29 -6.85
CA GLU A 46 -6.72 -4.01 -6.13
C GLU A 46 -7.81 -3.08 -5.61
N ARG A 47 -7.42 -1.98 -4.94
CA ARG A 47 -8.35 -1.09 -4.21
C ARG A 47 -8.34 0.35 -4.68
N ASP A 48 -7.17 0.89 -4.99
CA ASP A 48 -7.01 2.23 -5.53
C ASP A 48 -7.24 2.22 -7.05
N GLN A 49 -7.49 3.38 -7.65
CA GLN A 49 -7.31 3.55 -9.09
C GLN A 49 -5.89 4.03 -9.36
N ASN A 50 -5.08 3.20 -10.01
CA ASN A 50 -3.71 3.55 -10.39
C ASN A 50 -3.64 3.79 -11.89
N CYS A 51 -2.92 4.83 -12.30
CA CYS A 51 -2.70 5.12 -13.71
C CYS A 51 -1.24 5.50 -13.97
N ALA A 52 -0.66 4.95 -15.04
CA ALA A 52 0.59 5.42 -15.59
C ALA A 52 0.33 6.73 -16.35
N VAL A 53 1.14 7.74 -16.06
CA VAL A 53 1.07 9.06 -16.69
C VAL A 53 2.35 9.26 -17.51
N ARG A 54 2.22 9.64 -18.76
CA ARG A 54 3.34 9.95 -19.66
C ARG A 54 3.21 11.36 -20.22
N CYS A 55 4.15 12.22 -19.86
CA CYS A 55 4.25 13.58 -20.36
C CYS A 55 4.91 13.61 -21.75
N ALA A 56 4.69 14.70 -22.49
CA ALA A 56 5.27 14.90 -23.82
C ALA A 56 6.81 14.97 -23.80
N ASP A 57 7.40 15.41 -22.69
CA ASP A 57 8.86 15.43 -22.47
C ASP A 57 9.45 14.06 -22.11
N GLY A 58 8.63 13.01 -22.13
CA GLY A 58 9.03 11.63 -21.83
C GLY A 58 9.03 11.27 -20.35
N LYS A 59 8.83 12.24 -19.43
CA LYS A 59 8.73 11.95 -17.99
C LYS A 59 7.49 11.12 -17.71
N ARG A 60 7.62 10.25 -16.70
CA ARG A 60 6.56 9.33 -16.28
C ARG A 60 6.26 9.43 -14.80
N TYR A 61 5.00 9.20 -14.49
CA TYR A 61 4.49 9.20 -13.12
C TYR A 61 3.45 8.10 -12.92
N VAL A 62 3.08 7.88 -11.67
CA VAL A 62 1.94 7.05 -11.28
C VAL A 62 0.95 7.95 -10.54
N LEU A 63 -0.21 8.18 -11.14
CA LEU A 63 -1.34 8.84 -10.49
C LEU A 63 -2.09 7.79 -9.69
N LYS A 64 -2.37 8.07 -8.41
CA LYS A 64 -3.16 7.20 -7.54
C LYS A 64 -4.35 7.96 -6.97
N ILE A 65 -5.53 7.36 -7.12
CA ILE A 65 -6.77 7.82 -6.49
C ILE A 65 -7.12 6.79 -5.42
N ALA A 66 -7.12 7.23 -4.16
CA ALA A 66 -7.37 6.34 -3.03
C ALA A 66 -8.80 5.77 -3.08
N ASN A 67 -8.97 4.53 -2.62
CA ASN A 67 -10.30 4.01 -2.36
C ASN A 67 -11.03 4.91 -1.33
N PRO A 68 -12.32 5.26 -1.49
CA PRO A 68 -13.02 6.11 -0.53
C PRO A 68 -13.18 5.51 0.86
N SER A 69 -13.12 4.17 0.95
CA SER A 69 -13.08 3.47 2.25
C SER A 69 -11.72 3.54 2.94
N GLU A 70 -10.67 4.02 2.27
CA GLU A 70 -9.35 4.22 2.86
C GLU A 70 -9.34 5.50 3.71
N PRO A 71 -9.09 5.41 5.03
CA PRO A 71 -9.02 6.59 5.88
C PRO A 71 -7.91 7.54 5.45
N GLY A 72 -8.20 8.84 5.42
CA GLY A 72 -7.21 9.88 5.09
C GLY A 72 -5.88 9.75 5.84
N PRO A 73 -5.86 9.48 7.17
CA PRO A 73 -4.62 9.26 7.91
C PRO A 73 -3.77 8.07 7.43
N LEU A 74 -4.35 7.06 6.78
CA LEU A 74 -3.59 5.94 6.20
C LEU A 74 -2.95 6.34 4.87
N VAL A 75 -3.64 7.13 4.06
CA VAL A 75 -3.03 7.71 2.85
C VAL A 75 -1.88 8.65 3.23
N ASP A 76 -2.07 9.47 4.27
CA ASP A 76 -1.04 10.35 4.82
C ASP A 76 0.16 9.55 5.36
N PHE A 77 -0.09 8.45 6.08
CA PHE A 77 0.96 7.54 6.54
C PHE A 77 1.83 7.02 5.39
N GLN A 78 1.20 6.56 4.29
CA GLN A 78 1.93 6.08 3.12
C GLN A 78 2.79 7.19 2.50
N ILE A 79 2.24 8.39 2.36
CA ILE A 79 2.95 9.57 1.83
C ILE A 79 4.13 9.93 2.72
N ALA A 80 3.92 9.99 4.04
CA ALA A 80 4.95 10.33 5.02
C ALA A 80 6.09 9.29 5.03
N ALA A 81 5.78 8.01 4.85
CA ALA A 81 6.79 6.95 4.73
C ALA A 81 7.68 7.15 3.50
N ILE A 82 7.08 7.47 2.35
CA ILE A 82 7.82 7.74 1.10
C ILE A 82 8.70 8.98 1.24
N GLU A 83 8.17 10.08 1.79
CA GLU A 83 8.94 11.31 2.05
C GLU A 83 10.08 11.07 3.05
N HIS A 84 9.84 10.24 4.08
CA HIS A 84 10.88 9.86 5.03
C HIS A 84 12.03 9.12 4.33
N ILE A 85 11.72 8.08 3.55
CA ILE A 85 12.72 7.31 2.79
C ILE A 85 13.49 8.24 1.84
N ALA A 86 12.80 9.12 1.12
CA ALA A 86 13.42 10.07 0.20
C ALA A 86 14.45 10.98 0.89
N ARG A 87 14.19 11.38 2.14
CA ARG A 87 15.07 12.23 2.95
C ARG A 87 16.26 11.48 3.52
N VAL A 88 16.06 10.29 4.09
CA VAL A 88 17.12 9.56 4.83
C VAL A 88 17.94 8.64 3.94
N ALA A 89 17.37 8.16 2.84
CA ALA A 89 17.99 7.22 1.93
C ALA A 89 17.71 7.60 0.46
N PRO A 90 18.15 8.79 -0.01
CA PRO A 90 17.78 9.34 -1.31
C PRO A 90 18.23 8.47 -2.51
N ARG A 91 19.23 7.60 -2.31
CA ARG A 91 19.74 6.67 -3.33
C ARG A 91 18.90 5.39 -3.47
N LEU A 92 17.99 5.10 -2.54
CA LEU A 92 17.12 3.92 -2.69
C LEU A 92 16.14 4.12 -3.85
N PRO A 93 15.98 3.10 -4.72
CA PRO A 93 15.11 3.17 -5.90
C PRO A 93 13.64 2.97 -5.51
N THR A 94 13.13 3.84 -4.65
CA THR A 94 11.70 3.92 -4.29
C THR A 94 11.04 5.07 -5.04
N PRO A 95 9.70 5.08 -5.18
CA PRO A 95 9.02 6.24 -5.73
C PRO A 95 9.27 7.50 -4.87
N ARG A 96 9.01 8.67 -5.43
CA ARG A 96 9.01 9.96 -4.73
C ARG A 96 7.65 10.62 -4.89
N VAL A 97 7.19 11.35 -3.88
CA VAL A 97 5.94 12.11 -3.97
C VAL A 97 6.19 13.34 -4.85
N VAL A 98 5.34 13.53 -5.85
CA VAL A 98 5.33 14.74 -6.67
C VAL A 98 4.34 15.70 -6.05
N ARG A 99 4.81 16.90 -5.72
CA ARG A 99 3.97 17.95 -5.11
C ARG A 99 3.01 18.52 -6.13
N THR A 100 1.84 18.91 -5.65
CA THR A 100 0.86 19.70 -6.39
C THR A 100 1.40 21.11 -6.69
N LEU A 101 0.71 21.86 -7.56
CA LEU A 101 1.06 23.24 -7.90
C LEU A 101 1.13 24.17 -6.68
N ASP A 102 0.34 23.90 -5.65
CA ASP A 102 0.33 24.64 -4.38
C ASP A 102 1.28 24.04 -3.32
N GLY A 103 2.15 23.10 -3.70
CA GLY A 103 3.20 22.55 -2.86
C GLY A 103 2.78 21.45 -1.88
N ARG A 104 1.51 21.03 -1.91
CA ARG A 104 1.00 19.92 -1.08
C ARG A 104 1.49 18.57 -1.60
N LEU A 105 1.48 17.56 -0.73
CA LEU A 105 1.88 16.18 -1.06
C LEU A 105 0.74 15.36 -1.69
N SER A 106 -0.49 15.82 -1.56
CA SER A 106 -1.69 15.22 -2.12
C SER A 106 -2.81 16.25 -2.17
N ASP A 107 -3.85 15.96 -2.96
CA ASP A 107 -5.07 16.76 -3.01
C ASP A 107 -6.30 15.94 -2.59
N ARG A 108 -7.35 16.60 -2.13
CA ARG A 108 -8.66 16.00 -1.89
C ARG A 108 -9.60 16.39 -3.01
N VAL A 109 -10.21 15.40 -3.65
CA VAL A 109 -11.13 15.59 -4.77
C VAL A 109 -12.44 14.88 -4.46
N ARG A 110 -13.48 15.17 -5.24
CA ARG A 110 -14.76 14.46 -5.14
C ARG A 110 -14.94 13.56 -6.35
N LEU A 111 -15.43 12.34 -6.11
CA LEU A 111 -15.91 11.44 -7.15
C LEU A 111 -17.23 11.98 -7.74
N ALA A 112 -17.71 11.36 -8.82
CA ALA A 112 -18.95 11.75 -9.50
C ALA A 112 -20.19 11.74 -8.58
N ASP A 113 -20.21 10.86 -7.57
CA ASP A 113 -21.25 10.77 -6.54
C ASP A 113 -21.08 11.78 -5.39
N GLY A 114 -20.06 12.63 -5.46
CA GLY A 114 -19.70 13.62 -4.44
C GLY A 114 -18.81 13.09 -3.31
N THR A 115 -18.51 11.79 -3.27
CA THR A 115 -17.70 11.17 -2.22
C THR A 115 -16.26 11.72 -2.26
N PRO A 116 -15.70 12.19 -1.12
CA PRO A 116 -14.34 12.70 -1.10
C PRO A 116 -13.32 11.56 -1.19
N THR A 117 -12.27 11.75 -1.96
CA THR A 117 -11.10 10.86 -2.02
C THR A 117 -9.79 11.67 -2.07
N THR A 118 -8.67 11.01 -1.83
CA THR A 118 -7.32 11.59 -1.88
C THR A 118 -6.62 11.19 -3.17
N VAL A 119 -6.03 12.16 -3.86
CA VAL A 119 -5.24 11.98 -5.07
C VAL A 119 -3.79 12.32 -4.78
N ARG A 120 -2.87 11.45 -5.21
CA ARG A 120 -1.42 11.66 -5.09
C ARG A 120 -0.73 11.23 -6.38
N LEU A 121 0.38 11.90 -6.69
CA LEU A 121 1.22 11.60 -7.83
C LEU A 121 2.59 11.14 -7.33
N LEU A 122 3.08 10.03 -7.87
CA LEU A 122 4.38 9.48 -7.55
C LEU A 122 5.27 9.46 -8.80
N THR A 123 6.59 9.56 -8.64
CA THR A 123 7.52 9.29 -9.75
C THR A 123 7.38 7.85 -10.21
N TYR A 124 7.48 7.63 -11.52
CA TYR A 124 7.50 6.28 -12.09
C TYR A 124 8.86 5.63 -11.83
N LEU A 125 8.86 4.34 -11.48
CA LEU A 125 10.07 3.52 -11.44
C LEU A 125 10.17 2.71 -12.72
N ASP A 126 11.32 2.83 -13.37
CA ASP A 126 11.64 2.02 -14.54
C ASP A 126 12.02 0.60 -14.15
N GLY A 127 11.67 -0.34 -15.03
CA GLY A 127 11.99 -1.75 -14.89
C GLY A 127 10.81 -2.63 -15.30
N VAL A 128 11.03 -3.93 -15.20
CA VAL A 128 9.99 -4.96 -15.38
C VAL A 128 9.70 -5.62 -14.04
N GLN A 129 8.48 -6.10 -13.84
CA GLN A 129 8.15 -6.84 -12.62
C GLN A 129 9.06 -8.07 -12.52
N ILE A 130 9.70 -8.27 -11.37
CA ILE A 130 10.69 -9.34 -11.23
C ILE A 130 10.09 -10.73 -11.48
N LYS A 131 8.78 -10.91 -11.30
CA LYS A 131 8.05 -12.13 -11.68
C LYS A 131 8.26 -12.53 -13.16
N GLU A 132 8.52 -11.55 -14.03
CA GLU A 132 8.67 -11.69 -15.49
C GLU A 132 10.12 -11.96 -15.88
N THR A 133 11.03 -12.07 -14.90
CA THR A 133 12.46 -12.26 -15.15
C THR A 133 12.94 -13.65 -14.70
N PRO A 134 14.05 -14.16 -15.27
CA PRO A 134 14.59 -15.45 -14.89
C PRO A 134 15.03 -15.48 -13.44
N ARG A 135 14.53 -16.43 -12.64
CA ARG A 135 14.84 -16.53 -11.21
C ARG A 135 16.27 -16.99 -10.97
N THR A 136 17.15 -16.08 -10.56
CA THR A 136 18.55 -16.38 -10.25
C THR A 136 18.89 -16.23 -8.75
N ALA A 137 19.98 -16.85 -8.32
CA ALA A 137 20.50 -16.64 -6.97
C ALA A 137 20.93 -15.18 -6.73
N ALA A 138 21.51 -14.55 -7.76
CA ALA A 138 21.91 -13.15 -7.71
C ALA A 138 20.72 -12.21 -7.49
N GLN A 139 19.60 -12.43 -8.18
CA GLN A 139 18.36 -11.68 -7.97
C GLN A 139 17.80 -11.84 -6.57
N ARG A 140 17.75 -13.07 -6.04
CA ARG A 140 17.28 -13.29 -4.66
C ARG A 140 18.14 -12.55 -3.64
N ALA A 141 19.46 -12.56 -3.81
CA ALA A 141 20.38 -11.82 -2.95
C ALA A 141 20.20 -10.30 -3.09
N ALA A 142 19.97 -9.80 -4.30
CA ALA A 142 19.68 -8.38 -4.54
C ALA A 142 18.35 -7.94 -3.92
N MET A 143 17.29 -8.74 -4.05
CA MET A 143 16.00 -8.47 -3.40
C MET A 143 16.15 -8.40 -1.87
N GLY A 144 16.89 -9.34 -1.27
CA GLY A 144 17.12 -9.36 0.17
C GLY A 144 17.90 -8.13 0.66
N ARG A 145 18.93 -7.70 -0.09
CA ARG A 145 19.67 -6.48 0.21
C ARG A 145 18.78 -5.24 0.11
N ALA A 146 18.01 -5.10 -0.98
CA ALA A 146 17.12 -3.96 -1.17
C ALA A 146 16.03 -3.87 -0.08
N LEU A 147 15.46 -5.01 0.33
CA LEU A 147 14.49 -5.04 1.43
C LEU A 147 15.15 -4.65 2.77
N ALA A 148 16.35 -5.16 3.06
CA ALA A 148 17.08 -4.80 4.27
C ALA A 148 17.42 -3.30 4.30
N GLU A 149 17.83 -2.72 3.18
CA GLU A 149 18.10 -1.28 3.08
C GLU A 149 16.81 -0.44 3.26
N LEU A 150 15.68 -0.90 2.72
CA LEU A 150 14.38 -0.27 2.93
C LEU A 150 13.95 -0.32 4.41
N ASP A 151 14.12 -1.47 5.06
CA ASP A 151 13.82 -1.64 6.49
C ASP A 151 14.72 -0.78 7.39
N LEU A 152 15.99 -0.60 7.01
CA LEU A 152 16.90 0.33 7.68
C LEU A 152 16.48 1.79 7.45
N ALA A 153 16.04 2.14 6.25
CA ALA A 153 15.54 3.48 5.94
C ALA A 153 14.24 3.83 6.69
N LEU A 154 13.42 2.83 7.02
CA LEU A 154 12.22 2.99 7.84
C LEU A 154 12.49 2.87 9.34
N HIS A 155 13.73 2.60 9.75
CA HIS A 155 14.07 2.45 11.16
C HIS A 155 13.83 3.76 11.93
N GLY A 156 13.06 3.67 13.02
CA GLY A 156 12.67 4.83 13.82
C GLY A 156 11.62 5.74 13.19
N PHE A 157 11.12 5.44 11.98
CA PHE A 157 9.97 6.14 11.42
C PHE A 157 8.70 5.79 12.20
N THR A 158 7.95 6.81 12.60
CA THR A 158 6.69 6.69 13.34
C THR A 158 5.63 7.59 12.74
N HIS A 159 4.38 7.16 12.80
CA HIS A 159 3.24 7.95 12.35
C HIS A 159 2.03 7.64 13.23
N PRO A 160 1.13 8.60 13.56
CA PRO A 160 -0.05 8.31 14.38
C PRO A 160 -0.93 7.18 13.82
N ALA A 161 -0.95 7.03 12.50
CA ALA A 161 -1.70 5.97 11.83
C ALA A 161 -0.89 4.69 11.58
N SER A 162 0.35 4.56 12.06
CA SER A 162 1.16 3.33 11.86
C SER A 162 0.69 2.14 12.69
N SER A 163 -0.16 2.37 13.70
CA SER A 163 -0.79 1.33 14.52
C SER A 163 -2.19 0.94 14.02
N HIS A 164 -2.53 1.29 12.78
CA HIS A 164 -3.83 0.95 12.20
C HIS A 164 -4.00 -0.56 12.08
N ASP A 165 -5.27 -0.97 12.12
CA ASP A 165 -5.62 -2.36 11.91
C ASP A 165 -5.67 -2.67 10.42
N LEU A 166 -4.91 -3.67 10.00
CA LEU A 166 -4.88 -4.16 8.63
C LEU A 166 -5.68 -5.46 8.56
N LEU A 167 -6.51 -5.61 7.52
CA LEU A 167 -7.19 -6.87 7.22
C LEU A 167 -6.23 -8.08 7.21
N TRP A 168 -5.02 -7.85 6.71
CA TRP A 168 -3.95 -8.85 6.61
C TRP A 168 -2.94 -8.77 7.75
N ASN A 169 -3.35 -8.27 8.92
CA ASN A 169 -2.47 -8.16 10.07
C ASN A 169 -2.13 -9.56 10.63
N VAL A 170 -1.01 -10.12 10.18
CA VAL A 170 -0.49 -11.41 10.66
C VAL A 170 -0.20 -11.43 12.16
N SER A 171 0.05 -10.27 12.78
CA SER A 171 0.22 -10.16 14.23
C SER A 171 -1.10 -10.38 14.98
N ALA A 172 -2.23 -10.22 14.29
CA ALA A 172 -3.58 -10.42 14.79
C ALA A 172 -4.23 -11.70 14.24
N ALA A 173 -3.45 -12.65 13.72
CA ALA A 173 -3.97 -13.89 13.11
C ALA A 173 -4.97 -14.66 14.00
N HIS A 174 -4.81 -14.60 15.33
CA HIS A 174 -5.73 -15.19 16.31
C HIS A 174 -7.20 -14.80 16.11
N ARG A 175 -7.48 -13.61 15.56
CA ARG A 175 -8.85 -13.14 15.29
C ARG A 175 -9.56 -13.98 14.23
N LEU A 176 -8.80 -14.64 13.34
CA LEU A 176 -9.35 -15.57 12.34
C LEU A 176 -9.75 -16.92 12.94
N GLY A 177 -9.50 -17.16 14.24
CA GLY A 177 -9.91 -18.38 14.92
C GLY A 177 -11.42 -18.67 14.78
N ALA A 178 -12.26 -17.62 14.82
CA ALA A 178 -13.71 -17.72 14.63
C ALA A 178 -14.11 -18.20 13.22
N GLN A 179 -13.22 -18.07 12.23
CA GLN A 179 -13.47 -18.47 10.84
C GLN A 179 -12.98 -19.88 10.51
N LEU A 180 -12.32 -20.57 11.46
CA LEU A 180 -11.83 -21.94 11.24
C LEU A 180 -12.97 -22.90 10.91
N ASP A 181 -14.16 -22.65 11.46
CA ASP A 181 -15.34 -23.48 11.25
C ASP A 181 -15.94 -23.32 9.84
N SER A 182 -15.63 -22.22 9.16
CA SER A 182 -15.99 -21.98 7.75
C SER A 182 -15.18 -22.84 6.79
N LEU A 183 -14.09 -23.47 7.25
CA LEU A 183 -13.34 -24.43 6.45
C LEU A 183 -14.04 -25.80 6.43
N ALA A 184 -14.09 -26.41 5.25
CA ALA A 184 -14.53 -27.80 5.11
C ALA A 184 -13.71 -28.72 6.03
N THR A 185 -14.38 -29.70 6.62
CA THR A 185 -13.73 -30.73 7.45
C THR A 185 -12.68 -31.47 6.63
N GLY A 186 -11.53 -31.74 7.26
CA GLY A 186 -10.42 -32.44 6.62
C GLY A 186 -9.05 -31.79 6.86
N PRO A 187 -8.03 -32.21 6.10
CA PRO A 187 -6.64 -31.88 6.41
C PRO A 187 -6.33 -30.38 6.48
N ARG A 188 -6.98 -29.55 5.65
CA ARG A 188 -6.78 -28.09 5.66
C ARG A 188 -7.28 -27.44 6.94
N ARG A 189 -8.47 -27.81 7.42
CA ARG A 189 -9.01 -27.31 8.69
C ARG A 189 -8.16 -27.79 9.86
N SER A 190 -7.71 -29.04 9.86
CA SER A 190 -6.80 -29.56 10.89
C SER A 190 -5.48 -28.80 10.95
N LEU A 191 -4.88 -28.50 9.78
CA LEU A 191 -3.65 -27.71 9.70
C LEU A 191 -3.86 -26.28 10.21
N ALA A 192 -4.91 -25.60 9.76
CA ALA A 192 -5.22 -24.23 10.19
C ALA A 192 -5.50 -24.17 11.70
N THR A 193 -6.23 -25.14 12.24
CA THR A 193 -6.52 -25.25 13.67
C THR A 193 -5.23 -25.45 14.47
N SER A 194 -4.37 -26.39 14.06
CA SER A 194 -3.08 -26.63 14.72
C SER A 194 -2.17 -25.39 14.70
N PHE A 195 -2.10 -24.70 13.56
CA PHE A 195 -1.38 -23.43 13.45
C PHE A 195 -1.94 -22.39 14.42
N MET A 196 -3.28 -22.24 14.48
CA MET A 196 -3.93 -21.24 15.32
C MET A 196 -3.75 -21.51 16.82
N THR A 197 -3.82 -22.78 17.24
CA THR A 197 -3.48 -23.20 18.60
C THR A 197 -2.04 -22.83 18.93
N ARG A 198 -1.07 -23.21 18.09
CA ARG A 198 0.35 -22.86 18.29
C ARG A 198 0.57 -21.34 18.33
N PHE A 199 -0.09 -20.58 17.45
CA PHE A 199 0.03 -19.12 17.44
C PHE A 199 -0.48 -18.53 18.75
N THR A 200 -1.65 -18.95 19.21
CA THR A 200 -2.30 -18.43 20.42
C THR A 200 -1.53 -18.82 21.69
N ASP A 201 -1.06 -20.06 21.78
CA ASP A 201 -0.43 -20.59 23.00
C ASP A 201 1.04 -20.18 23.14
N HIS A 202 1.73 -19.91 22.03
CA HIS A 202 3.19 -19.74 22.06
C HIS A 202 3.70 -18.44 21.40
N VAL A 203 3.01 -17.91 20.40
CA VAL A 203 3.47 -16.72 19.66
C VAL A 203 2.85 -15.45 20.27
N LEU A 204 1.52 -15.39 20.33
CA LEU A 204 0.77 -14.22 20.78
C LEU A 204 1.22 -13.69 22.17
N PRO A 205 1.47 -14.54 23.19
CA PRO A 205 1.88 -14.07 24.52
C PRO A 205 3.26 -13.41 24.54
N ARG A 206 4.09 -13.67 23.52
CA ARG A 206 5.46 -13.15 23.40
C ARG A 206 5.58 -12.04 22.37
N LEU A 207 4.57 -11.84 21.55
CA LEU A 207 4.67 -10.98 20.36
C LEU A 207 4.95 -9.52 20.72
N SER A 208 4.36 -9.03 21.81
CA SER A 208 4.57 -7.65 22.29
C SER A 208 5.97 -7.39 22.85
N SER A 209 6.77 -8.43 23.17
CA SER A 209 8.16 -8.27 23.61
C SER A 209 9.15 -8.29 22.46
N LEU A 210 8.70 -8.62 21.24
CA LEU A 210 9.54 -8.60 20.05
C LEU A 210 9.66 -7.18 19.49
N ARG A 211 10.79 -6.92 18.83
CA ARG A 211 10.99 -5.67 18.10
C ARG A 211 10.00 -5.58 16.93
N ALA A 212 9.34 -4.44 16.82
CA ALA A 212 8.48 -4.09 15.69
C ALA A 212 8.91 -2.74 15.10
N GLN A 213 8.59 -2.54 13.83
CA GLN A 213 8.80 -1.27 13.13
C GLN A 213 7.83 -1.16 11.95
N VAL A 214 7.72 0.04 11.37
CA VAL A 214 7.10 0.21 10.06
C VAL A 214 7.94 -0.51 9.01
N ILE A 215 7.28 -1.28 8.16
CA ILE A 215 7.87 -2.03 7.04
C ILE A 215 6.99 -1.84 5.79
N HIS A 216 7.47 -2.28 4.63
CA HIS A 216 6.65 -2.30 3.41
C HIS A 216 5.41 -3.21 3.55
N ASN A 217 5.53 -4.31 4.29
CA ASN A 217 4.48 -5.29 4.59
C ASN A 217 3.86 -6.02 3.37
N ASP A 218 4.40 -5.84 2.16
CA ASP A 218 3.91 -6.47 0.93
C ASP A 218 5.01 -6.54 -0.15
N TYR A 219 6.20 -7.00 0.24
CA TYR A 219 7.38 -7.04 -0.63
C TYR A 219 7.44 -8.39 -1.38
N HIS A 220 6.83 -8.43 -2.57
CA HIS A 220 6.72 -9.67 -3.37
C HIS A 220 6.94 -9.43 -4.87
N LEU A 221 6.88 -10.51 -5.67
CA LEU A 221 7.34 -10.52 -7.07
C LEU A 221 6.59 -9.57 -8.03
N TYR A 222 5.43 -9.02 -7.63
CA TYR A 222 4.68 -8.05 -8.44
C TYR A 222 4.97 -6.60 -8.01
N ASN A 223 5.52 -6.39 -6.81
CA ASN A 223 5.83 -5.07 -6.24
C ASN A 223 7.33 -4.70 -6.34
N VAL A 224 8.16 -5.59 -6.89
CA VAL A 224 9.60 -5.36 -7.11
C VAL A 224 9.89 -5.30 -8.60
N LEU A 225 10.61 -4.26 -9.01
CA LEU A 225 11.07 -4.04 -10.38
C LEU A 225 12.57 -4.29 -10.50
N VAL A 226 12.99 -4.73 -11.69
CA VAL A 226 14.41 -4.94 -12.08
C VAL A 226 14.69 -4.41 -13.47
#